data_AF-A0A378WDM9-F1
#
_entry.id   AF-A0A378WDM9-F1
#
_cell.length_a   1.000
_cell.length_b   1.000
_cell.length_c   1.000
_cell.angle_alpha   90.00
_cell.angle_beta   90.00
_cell.angle_gamma   90.00
#
_symmetry.space_group_name_H-M   'P 1'
#
loop_
_entity.id
_entity.type
_entity.pdbx_description
1 polymer ?
#
loop_
_entity_poly.entity_id
_entity_poly.type
_entity_poly.pdbx_seq_one_letter_code
_entity_poly.pdbx_strand_id
1 'polypeptide(L)'
;MNSTVDTILTIVLFVALIPGVLMACVIGFHLIMLGDKASPEHPRTSTAGLIVGVLGVPLSAIIIYITAITLAWTSSGYTFYYPLVALAVGAGAVVGLSALADRIMNHH
;
A
#
# COMPACT_ATOMS: atom_id res chain seq x y z
N MET A 1 -0.01 17.88 24.36
CA MET A 1 -1.26 17.14 24.12
C MET A 1 -1.49 16.20 25.28
N ASN A 2 -2.73 15.97 25.73
CA ASN A 2 -2.99 14.99 26.78
C ASN A 2 -2.74 13.57 26.23
N SER A 3 -2.07 12.70 26.98
CA SER A 3 -1.71 11.34 26.55
C SER A 3 -2.94 10.54 26.13
N THR A 4 -4.08 10.72 26.83
CA THR A 4 -5.35 10.07 26.45
C THR A 4 -5.84 10.51 25.07
N VAL A 5 -5.69 11.79 24.74
CA VAL A 5 -6.13 12.34 23.44
C VAL A 5 -5.22 11.84 22.33
N ASP A 6 -3.90 11.79 22.57
CA ASP A 6 -2.93 11.23 21.61
C ASP A 6 -3.26 9.77 21.29
N THR A 7 -3.46 8.93 22.31
CA THR A 7 -3.79 7.51 22.12
C THR A 7 -5.10 7.31 21.37
N ILE A 8 -6.16 8.05 21.73
CA ILE A 8 -7.45 7.95 21.03
C ILE A 8 -7.28 8.33 19.56
N LEU A 9 -6.57 9.41 19.26
CA LEU A 9 -6.34 9.85 17.88
C LEU A 9 -5.57 8.78 17.09
N THR A 10 -4.50 8.23 17.67
CA THR A 10 -3.70 7.16 17.04
C THR A 10 -4.55 5.95 16.70
N ILE A 11 -5.39 5.47 17.63
CA ILE A 11 -6.28 4.32 17.40
C ILE A 11 -7.29 4.64 16.30
N VAL A 12 -7.98 5.78 16.38
CA VAL A 12 -8.98 6.19 15.38
C VAL A 12 -8.35 6.28 14.00
N LEU A 13 -7.13 6.84 13.88
CA LEU A 13 -6.44 6.92 12.60
C LEU A 13 -6.06 5.54 12.05
N PHE A 14 -5.52 4.63 12.87
CA PHE A 14 -5.22 3.28 12.40
C PHE A 14 -6.47 2.55 11.93
N VAL A 15 -7.58 2.65 12.67
CA VAL A 15 -8.87 2.08 12.26
C VAL A 15 -9.34 2.70 10.94
N ALA A 16 -9.20 4.02 10.77
CA ALA A 16 -9.54 4.71 9.53
C ALA A 16 -8.63 4.32 8.34
N LEU A 17 -7.41 3.82 8.58
CA LEU A 17 -6.53 3.30 7.54
C LEU A 17 -6.92 1.91 7.04
N ILE A 18 -7.66 1.11 7.83
CA ILE A 18 -8.04 -0.27 7.47
C ILE A 18 -8.76 -0.34 6.11
N PRO A 19 -9.78 0.50 5.82
CA PRO A 19 -10.41 0.52 4.49
C PRO A 19 -9.41 0.80 3.36
N GLY A 20 -8.41 1.65 3.57
CA GLY A 20 -7.37 1.93 2.58
C GLY A 20 -6.50 0.71 2.27
N VAL A 21 -6.08 -0.02 3.30
CA VAL A 21 -5.33 -1.27 3.15
C VAL A 21 -6.17 -2.33 2.43
N LEU A 22 -7.46 -2.46 2.80
CA LEU A 22 -8.38 -3.38 2.13
C LEU A 22 -8.58 -3.02 0.64
N MET A 23 -8.72 -1.74 0.31
CA MET A 23 -8.82 -1.28 -1.08
C MET A 23 -7.54 -1.59 -1.86
N ALA A 24 -6.36 -1.43 -1.26
CA ALA A 24 -5.10 -1.83 -1.91
C ALA A 24 -5.07 -3.34 -2.22
N CYS A 25 -5.58 -4.18 -1.32
CA CYS A 25 -5.76 -5.61 -1.57
C CYS A 25 -6.74 -5.89 -2.70
N VAL A 26 -7.89 -5.22 -2.74
CA VAL A 26 -8.89 -5.35 -3.82
C VAL A 26 -8.29 -4.95 -5.16
N ILE A 27 -7.56 -3.84 -5.23
CA ILE A 27 -6.88 -3.37 -6.45
C ILE A 27 -5.85 -4.41 -6.90
N GLY A 28 -4.99 -4.88 -6.01
CA GLY A 28 -4.01 -5.93 -6.32
C GLY A 28 -4.66 -7.19 -6.88
N PHE A 29 -5.75 -7.66 -6.26
CA PHE A 29 -6.50 -8.84 -6.71
C PHE A 29 -7.19 -8.62 -8.06
N HIS A 30 -7.74 -7.42 -8.30
CA HIS A 30 -8.35 -7.08 -9.58
C HIS A 30 -7.32 -7.04 -10.71
N LEU A 31 -6.11 -6.56 -10.44
CA LEU A 31 -5.00 -6.59 -11.39
C LEU A 31 -4.56 -8.04 -11.72
N ILE A 32 -4.64 -8.99 -10.77
CA ILE A 32 -4.42 -10.42 -11.06
C ILE A 32 -5.45 -10.93 -12.07
N MET A 33 -6.74 -10.67 -11.81
CA MET A 33 -7.83 -11.14 -12.65
C MET A 33 -7.81 -10.54 -14.06
N LEU A 34 -7.31 -9.31 -14.21
CA LEU A 34 -7.08 -8.70 -15.51
C LEU A 34 -5.85 -9.29 -16.22
N GLY A 35 -4.79 -9.62 -15.47
CA GLY A 35 -3.60 -10.27 -15.99
C GLY A 35 -3.86 -11.66 -16.57
N ASP A 36 -4.76 -12.43 -15.97
CA ASP A 36 -5.14 -13.78 -16.44
C ASP A 36 -5.93 -13.75 -17.76
N LYS A 37 -6.56 -12.62 -18.10
CA LYS A 37 -7.26 -12.40 -19.38
C LYS A 37 -6.36 -11.90 -20.50
N ALA A 38 -5.08 -11.66 -20.24
CA ALA A 38 -4.12 -11.27 -21.27
C ALA A 38 -3.84 -12.47 -22.19
N SER A 39 -4.51 -12.45 -23.35
CA SER A 39 -4.52 -13.47 -24.41
C SER A 39 -3.14 -14.04 -24.79
N PRO A 40 -3.02 -15.33 -25.13
CA PRO A 40 -1.76 -16.03 -25.44
C PRO A 40 -1.04 -15.57 -26.72
N GLU A 41 -1.61 -14.65 -27.51
CA GLU A 41 -1.08 -14.24 -28.81
C GLU A 41 -0.06 -13.09 -28.78
N HIS A 42 0.09 -12.38 -27.66
CA HIS A 42 1.07 -11.28 -27.53
C HIS A 42 1.83 -11.41 -26.20
N PRO A 43 3.05 -11.98 -26.17
CA PRO A 43 3.85 -12.17 -24.95
C PRO A 43 4.50 -10.86 -24.43
N ARG A 44 3.86 -9.70 -24.65
CA ARG A 44 4.41 -8.38 -24.30
C ARG A 44 4.02 -7.89 -22.90
N THR A 45 3.39 -8.71 -22.09
CA THR A 45 3.21 -8.42 -20.67
C THR A 45 4.40 -8.97 -19.90
N SER A 46 5.44 -8.14 -19.78
CA SER A 46 6.56 -8.40 -18.87
C SER A 46 6.02 -8.88 -17.53
N THR A 47 6.23 -10.17 -17.22
CA THR A 47 5.76 -10.81 -15.99
C THR A 47 6.15 -9.97 -14.77
N ALA A 48 7.26 -9.24 -14.87
CA ALA A 48 7.73 -8.29 -13.88
C ALA A 48 6.77 -7.11 -13.62
N GLY A 49 6.20 -6.48 -14.65
CA GLY A 49 5.25 -5.38 -14.47
C GLY A 49 3.96 -5.84 -13.78
N LEU A 50 3.51 -7.04 -14.13
CA LEU A 50 2.34 -7.67 -13.51
C LEU A 50 2.62 -8.06 -12.06
N ILE A 51 3.76 -8.68 -11.77
CA ILE A 51 4.20 -9.03 -10.41
C ILE A 51 4.33 -7.78 -9.53
N VAL A 52 4.92 -6.70 -10.06
CA VAL A 52 5.12 -5.44 -9.33
C VAL A 52 3.78 -4.77 -9.00
N GLY A 53 2.83 -4.74 -9.93
CA GLY A 53 1.49 -4.19 -9.67
C GLY A 53 0.64 -5.07 -8.75
N VAL A 54 0.65 -6.38 -8.99
CA VAL A 54 -0.19 -7.37 -8.29
C VAL A 54 0.25 -7.61 -6.86
N LEU A 55 1.55 -7.88 -6.65
CA LEU A 55 2.09 -8.19 -5.33
C LEU A 55 2.60 -6.92 -4.66
N GLY A 56 3.24 -6.02 -5.41
CA GLY A 56 3.85 -4.83 -4.82
C GLY A 56 2.84 -3.91 -4.14
N VAL A 57 1.67 -3.68 -4.74
CA VAL A 57 0.63 -2.78 -4.18
C VAL A 57 0.07 -3.29 -2.84
N PRO A 58 -0.49 -4.51 -2.73
CA PRO A 58 -1.00 -5.00 -1.44
C PRO A 58 0.11 -5.26 -0.42
N LEU A 59 1.27 -5.80 -0.84
CA LEU A 59 2.35 -6.13 0.08
C LEU A 59 2.97 -4.86 0.67
N SER A 60 3.18 -3.81 -0.13
CA SER A 60 3.68 -2.53 0.37
C SER A 60 2.71 -1.88 1.35
N ALA A 61 1.40 -1.88 1.05
CA ALA A 61 0.37 -1.35 1.95
C ALA A 61 0.38 -2.07 3.32
N ILE A 62 0.47 -3.41 3.32
CA ILE A 62 0.54 -4.21 4.54
C ILE A 62 1.83 -3.93 5.33
N ILE A 63 2.97 -3.91 4.65
CA ILE A 63 4.27 -3.65 5.29
C ILE A 63 4.27 -2.26 5.94
N ILE A 64 3.84 -1.23 5.20
CA ILE A 64 3.79 0.15 5.71
C ILE A 64 2.88 0.24 6.94
N TYR A 65 1.73 -0.43 6.92
CA TYR A 65 0.80 -0.45 8.03
C TYR A 65 1.40 -1.13 9.28
N ILE A 66 2.02 -2.31 9.13
CA ILE A 66 2.66 -3.04 10.23
C ILE A 66 3.84 -2.25 10.79
N THR A 67 4.68 -1.66 9.93
CA THR A 67 5.81 -0.83 10.35
C THR A 67 5.33 0.38 11.14
N ALA A 68 4.26 1.05 10.70
CA ALA A 68 3.70 2.19 11.41
C ALA A 68 3.15 1.81 12.79
N ILE A 69 2.46 0.67 12.93
CA ILE A 69 2.01 0.15 14.24
C ILE A 69 3.20 -0.13 15.15
N THR A 70 4.23 -0.80 14.61
CA THR A 70 5.43 -1.16 15.39
C THR A 70 6.17 0.08 15.88
N LEU A 71 6.29 1.10 15.04
CA LEU A 71 6.88 2.40 15.41
C LEU A 71 6.03 3.14 16.46
N ALA A 72 4.71 3.12 16.31
CA ALA A 72 3.80 3.71 17.29
C ALA A 72 3.89 3.01 18.66
N TRP A 73 4.10 1.70 18.69
CA TRP A 73 4.26 0.93 19.94
C TRP A 73 5.62 1.09 20.62
N THR A 74 6.67 1.41 19.86
CA THR A 74 8.04 1.55 20.40
C THR A 74 8.40 2.99 20.74
N SER A 75 7.61 3.96 20.29
CA SER A 75 7.84 5.38 20.56
C SER A 75 7.25 5.80 21.90
N SER A 76 8.04 6.51 22.70
CA SER A 76 7.60 7.14 23.95
C SER A 76 7.08 8.58 23.76
N GLY A 77 7.14 9.10 22.53
CA GLY A 77 6.67 10.43 22.17
C GLY A 77 5.21 10.44 21.68
N TYR A 78 4.80 11.55 21.06
CA TYR A 78 3.49 11.62 20.41
C TYR A 78 3.37 10.53 19.33
N THR A 79 2.28 9.77 19.33
CA THR A 79 2.12 8.62 18.43
C THR A 79 1.16 8.91 17.27
N PHE A 80 0.39 9.99 17.35
CA PHE A 80 -0.67 10.29 16.39
C PHE A 80 -0.17 10.52 14.94
N TYR A 81 1.08 10.94 14.76
CA TYR A 81 1.62 11.23 13.43
C TYR A 81 2.04 9.97 12.67
N TYR A 82 2.28 8.84 13.33
CA TYR A 82 2.67 7.59 12.67
C TYR A 82 1.65 7.14 11.61
N PRO A 83 0.34 7.04 11.91
CA PRO A 83 -0.63 6.67 10.90
C PRO A 83 -0.81 7.73 9.80
N LEU A 84 -0.59 9.02 10.07
CA LEU A 84 -0.58 10.06 9.01
C LEU A 84 0.58 9.87 8.04
N VAL A 85 1.78 9.59 8.56
CA VAL A 85 2.96 9.29 7.74
C VAL A 85 2.73 7.99 6.97
N ALA A 86 2.15 6.97 7.61
CA ALA A 86 1.81 5.70 6.97
C ALA A 86 0.83 5.90 5.79
N LEU A 87 -0.16 6.78 5.95
CA LEU A 87 -1.09 7.13 4.88
C LEU A 87 -0.36 7.78 3.70
N ALA A 88 0.50 8.78 3.97
CA ALA A 88 1.23 9.49 2.93
C ALA A 88 2.22 8.58 2.19
N VAL A 89 2.98 7.76 2.93
CA VAL A 89 3.94 6.79 2.37
C VAL A 89 3.20 5.68 1.62
N GLY A 90 2.08 5.19 2.17
CA GLY A 90 1.22 4.20 1.52
C GLY A 90 0.66 4.69 0.19
N ALA A 91 0.07 5.89 0.17
CA ALA A 91 -0.41 6.50 -1.06
C ALA A 91 0.72 6.71 -2.09
N GLY A 92 1.89 7.20 -1.64
CA GLY A 92 3.06 7.36 -2.48
C GLY A 92 3.58 6.03 -3.06
N ALA A 93 3.58 4.96 -2.25
CA ALA A 93 3.98 3.64 -2.70
C ALA A 93 3.03 3.10 -3.77
N VAL A 94 1.70 3.24 -3.59
CA VAL A 94 0.70 2.81 -4.58
C VAL A 94 0.91 3.55 -5.91
N VAL A 95 1.04 4.88 -5.87
CA VAL A 95 1.26 5.69 -7.08
C VAL A 95 2.61 5.35 -7.73
N GLY A 96 3.67 5.22 -6.93
CA GLY A 96 5.01 4.90 -7.41
C GLY A 96 5.10 3.51 -8.04
N LEU A 97 4.48 2.49 -7.42
CA LEU A 97 4.40 1.13 -7.95
C LEU A 97 3.57 1.07 -9.24
N SER A 98 2.47 1.83 -9.30
CA SER A 98 1.63 1.92 -10.50
C SER A 98 2.38 2.59 -11.66
N ALA A 99 3.05 3.71 -11.39
CA ALA A 99 3.87 4.41 -12.37
C ALA A 99 5.07 3.57 -12.83
N LEU A 100 5.69 2.82 -11.91
CA LEU A 100 6.79 1.91 -12.22
C LEU A 100 6.32 0.76 -13.12
N ALA A 101 5.16 0.16 -12.81
CA ALA A 101 4.57 -0.89 -13.63
C ALA A 101 4.28 -0.38 -15.06
N ASP A 102 3.68 0.80 -15.20
CA ASP A 102 3.41 1.43 -16.50
C ASP A 102 4.71 1.72 -17.27
N ARG A 103 5.76 2.22 -16.60
CA ARG A 103 7.07 2.42 -17.23
C ARG A 103 7.71 1.13 -17.73
N ILE A 104 7.62 0.05 -16.95
CA ILE A 104 8.18 -1.25 -17.32
C ILE A 104 7.46 -1.80 -18.56
N MET A 105 6.14 -1.58 -18.65
CA MET A 105 5.31 -2.00 -19.78
C MET A 105 5.60 -1.18 -21.05
N ASN A 106 5.83 0.13 -20.94
CA ASN A 106 6.06 1.02 -22.09
C ASN A 106 7.48 0.98 -22.67
N HIS A 107 8.44 0.34 -22.00
CA HIS A 107 9.85 0.24 -22.44
C HIS A 107 10.23 -1.14 -23.04
N HIS A 108 9.27 -1.99 -23.37
CA HIS A 108 9.44 -3.28 -24.10
C HIS A 108 8.62 -3.30 -25.41
#